data_AF-A0AAV4FRR9-F1
#
_entry.id   AF-A0AAV4FRR9-F1
#
_cell.length_a   1.000
_cell.length_b   1.000
_cell.length_c   1.000
_cell.angle_alpha   90.00
_cell.angle_beta   90.00
_cell.angle_gamma   90.00
#
_symmetry.space_group_name_H-M   'P 1'
#
loop_
_entity.id
_entity.type
_entity.pdbx_description
1 polymer ?
#
loop_
_entity_poly.entity_id
_entity_poly.type
_entity_poly.pdbx_seq_one_letter_code
_entity_poly.pdbx_strand_id
1 'polypeptide(L)'
;MVAEMLHTASLIHDDVVDAANERRGIDSLNKKYGQRQSILSGNFIHTQASSIISSIGNPRVISLHSGVVEDIITAEFMQLGTKEDEQERFKHYMRKTHKKTASLIATYCKCFIDDVLDFIVGQEAMGKPTDSDLKLGLANGPVLYAAMEVGRQ
;
A
#
# COMPACT_ATOMS: atom_id res chain seq x y z
N MET A 1 -2.68 0.67 11.55
CA MET A 1 -3.80 -0.29 11.63
C MET A 1 -4.47 -0.52 10.27
N VAL A 2 -5.00 0.50 9.58
CA VAL A 2 -5.64 0.34 8.25
C VAL A 2 -4.70 -0.25 7.19
N ALA A 3 -3.44 0.21 7.14
CA ALA A 3 -2.45 -0.32 6.21
C ALA A 3 -2.26 -1.84 6.33
N GLU A 4 -2.15 -2.36 7.57
CA GLU A 4 -2.03 -3.80 7.82
C GLU A 4 -3.29 -4.58 7.45
N MET A 5 -4.49 -3.98 7.60
CA MET A 5 -5.73 -4.61 7.16
C MET A 5 -5.76 -4.77 5.64
N LEU A 6 -5.40 -3.71 4.89
CA LEU A 6 -5.31 -3.78 3.43
C LEU A 6 -4.23 -4.76 2.97
N HIS A 7 -3.07 -4.75 3.62
CA HIS A 7 -2.00 -5.70 3.35
C HIS A 7 -2.46 -7.15 3.60
N THR A 8 -3.15 -7.41 4.71
CA THR A 8 -3.68 -8.75 5.01
C THR A 8 -4.75 -9.17 4.01
N ALA A 9 -5.66 -8.26 3.63
CA ALA A 9 -6.67 -8.53 2.62
C ALA A 9 -6.04 -8.90 1.27
N SER A 10 -5.01 -8.17 0.83
CA SER A 10 -4.32 -8.49 -0.42
C SER A 10 -3.56 -9.81 -0.35
N LEU A 11 -2.94 -10.17 0.78
CA LEU A 11 -2.31 -11.48 0.95
C LEU A 11 -3.30 -12.65 0.85
N ILE A 12 -4.52 -12.48 1.39
CA ILE A 12 -5.57 -13.51 1.28
C ILE A 12 -6.02 -13.67 -0.17
N HIS A 13 -6.15 -12.57 -0.91
CA HIS A 13 -6.49 -12.60 -2.33
C HIS A 13 -5.36 -13.18 -3.18
N ASP A 14 -4.10 -12.83 -2.89
CA ASP A 14 -2.91 -13.40 -3.53
C ASP A 14 -2.88 -14.93 -3.40
N ASP A 15 -3.17 -15.47 -2.21
CA ASP A 15 -3.19 -16.93 -2.00
C ASP A 15 -4.25 -17.65 -2.87
N VAL A 16 -5.31 -16.94 -3.27
CA VAL A 16 -6.32 -17.45 -4.21
C VAL A 16 -5.80 -17.37 -5.64
N VAL A 17 -5.25 -16.21 -6.04
CA VAL A 17 -4.74 -15.96 -7.40
C VAL A 17 -3.56 -16.88 -7.73
N ASP A 18 -2.62 -17.04 -6.79
CA ASP A 18 -1.40 -17.84 -6.94
C ASP A 18 -1.61 -19.32 -6.63
N ALA A 19 -2.83 -19.73 -6.26
CA ALA A 19 -3.15 -21.08 -5.78
C ALA A 19 -2.20 -21.58 -4.66
N ALA A 20 -1.81 -20.67 -3.76
CA ALA A 20 -0.86 -20.97 -2.70
C ALA A 20 -1.51 -21.84 -1.60
N ASN A 21 -0.87 -22.96 -1.27
CA ASN A 21 -1.32 -23.87 -0.22
C ASN A 21 -0.91 -23.42 1.19
N GLU A 22 0.16 -22.63 1.30
CA GLU A 22 0.74 -22.20 2.56
C GLU A 22 1.17 -20.73 2.50
N ARG A 23 1.07 -20.04 3.63
CA ARG A 23 1.61 -18.71 3.83
C ARG A 23 2.33 -18.67 5.17
N ARG A 24 3.61 -18.24 5.17
CA ARG A 24 4.44 -18.16 6.39
C ARG A 24 4.49 -19.48 7.18
N GLY A 25 4.50 -20.62 6.49
CA GLY A 25 4.59 -21.96 7.10
C GLY A 25 3.28 -22.46 7.74
N ILE A 26 2.17 -21.77 7.54
CA ILE A 26 0.83 -22.23 7.94
C ILE A 26 -0.07 -22.39 6.71
N ASP A 27 -1.07 -23.28 6.80
CA ASP A 27 -2.06 -23.47 5.74
C ASP A 27 -2.73 -22.14 5.37
N SER A 28 -2.82 -21.85 4.07
CA SER A 28 -3.54 -20.68 3.57
C SER A 28 -5.03 -20.80 3.87
N LEU A 29 -5.73 -19.66 3.95
CA LEU A 29 -7.20 -19.68 4.04
C LEU A 29 -7.80 -20.41 2.83
N ASN A 30 -7.18 -20.26 1.65
CA ASN A 30 -7.64 -20.91 0.43
C ASN A 30 -7.59 -22.44 0.54
N LYS A 31 -6.52 -22.99 1.10
CA LYS A 31 -6.40 -24.43 1.38
C LYS A 31 -7.43 -24.91 2.41
N LYS A 32 -7.62 -24.15 3.49
CA LYS A 32 -8.46 -24.57 4.63
C LYS A 32 -9.97 -24.42 4.39
N TYR A 33 -10.37 -23.38 3.66
CA TYR A 33 -11.76 -22.91 3.56
C TYR A 33 -12.25 -22.76 2.12
N GLY A 34 -11.35 -22.91 1.14
CA GLY A 34 -11.64 -22.76 -0.28
C GLY A 34 -11.63 -21.31 -0.77
N GLN A 35 -11.63 -21.18 -2.10
CA GLN A 35 -11.49 -19.90 -2.79
C GLN A 35 -12.60 -18.90 -2.42
N ARG A 36 -13.85 -19.35 -2.41
CA ARG A 36 -15.01 -18.48 -2.15
C ARG A 36 -14.95 -17.81 -0.78
N GLN A 37 -14.61 -18.57 0.26
CA GLN A 37 -14.53 -18.04 1.62
C GLN A 37 -13.32 -17.09 1.77
N SER A 38 -12.21 -17.41 1.12
CA SER A 38 -11.01 -16.57 1.11
C SER A 38 -11.26 -15.21 0.44
N ILE A 39 -11.89 -15.21 -0.75
CA ILE A 39 -12.27 -13.98 -1.46
C ILE A 39 -13.17 -13.10 -0.59
N LEU A 40 -14.22 -13.69 0.00
CA LEU A 40 -15.16 -12.96 0.86
C LEU A 40 -14.49 -12.42 2.13
N SER A 41 -13.55 -13.16 2.71
CA SER A 41 -12.80 -12.71 3.89
C SER A 41 -11.93 -11.50 3.57
N GLY A 42 -11.20 -11.53 2.45
CA GLY A 42 -10.41 -10.37 1.99
C GLY A 42 -11.30 -9.15 1.70
N ASN A 43 -12.46 -9.35 1.06
CA ASN A 43 -13.43 -8.27 0.79
C ASN A 43 -13.99 -7.68 2.08
N PHE A 44 -14.26 -8.51 3.08
CA PHE A 44 -14.73 -8.06 4.39
C PHE A 44 -13.68 -7.20 5.09
N ILE A 45 -12.44 -7.66 5.15
CA ILE A 45 -11.33 -6.90 5.77
C ILE A 45 -11.11 -5.57 5.03
N HIS A 46 -11.14 -5.57 3.70
CA HIS A 46 -11.05 -4.35 2.90
C HIS A 46 -12.20 -3.39 3.22
N THR A 47 -13.45 -3.87 3.27
CA THR A 47 -14.61 -3.05 3.64
C THR A 47 -14.46 -2.43 5.03
N GLN A 48 -13.95 -3.18 6.01
CA GLN A 48 -13.68 -2.66 7.35
C GLN A 48 -12.61 -1.57 7.33
N ALA A 49 -11.52 -1.77 6.57
CA ALA A 49 -10.46 -0.79 6.39
C ALA A 49 -11.00 0.53 5.77
N SER A 50 -11.80 0.42 4.71
CA SER A 50 -12.43 1.58 4.07
C SER A 50 -13.45 2.27 4.98
N SER A 51 -14.18 1.52 5.81
CA SER A 51 -15.10 2.12 6.79
C SER A 51 -14.36 2.95 7.84
N ILE A 52 -13.20 2.46 8.32
CA ILE A 52 -12.35 3.21 9.25
C ILE A 52 -11.86 4.49 8.56
N ILE A 53 -11.38 4.41 7.32
CA ILE A 53 -10.91 5.59 6.57
C ILE A 53 -12.03 6.60 6.34
N SER A 54 -13.21 6.15 5.96
CA SER A 54 -14.37 7.01 5.75
C SER A 54 -14.78 7.74 7.04
N SER A 55 -14.66 7.08 8.20
CA SER A 55 -15.01 7.67 9.50
C SER A 55 -14.09 8.82 9.94
N ILE A 56 -12.91 8.97 9.33
CA ILE A 56 -11.99 10.10 9.59
C ILE A 56 -12.59 11.42 9.09
N GLY A 57 -13.46 11.38 8.07
CA GLY A 57 -14.12 12.57 7.55
C GLY A 57 -13.22 13.53 6.78
N ASN A 58 -11.96 13.16 6.49
CA ASN A 58 -11.03 13.94 5.68
C ASN A 58 -11.05 13.46 4.22
N PRO A 59 -11.57 14.26 3.26
CA PRO A 59 -11.63 13.86 1.84
C PRO A 59 -10.26 13.58 1.23
N ARG A 60 -9.19 14.21 1.72
CA ARG A 60 -7.82 13.96 1.25
C ARG A 60 -7.39 12.54 1.59
N VAL A 61 -7.64 12.10 2.82
CA VAL A 61 -7.32 10.74 3.29
C VAL A 61 -8.13 9.69 2.51
N ILE A 62 -9.41 9.98 2.23
CA ILE A 62 -10.25 9.10 1.39
C ILE A 62 -9.69 9.00 -0.04
N SER A 63 -9.31 10.13 -0.66
CA SER A 63 -8.74 10.14 -2.00
C SER A 63 -7.41 9.38 -2.07
N LEU A 64 -6.53 9.59 -1.09
CA LEU A 64 -5.26 8.87 -0.96
C LEU A 64 -5.47 7.37 -0.78
N HIS A 65 -6.43 6.95 0.05
CA HIS A 65 -6.80 5.55 0.22
C HIS A 65 -7.30 4.91 -1.08
N SER A 66 -8.18 5.59 -1.82
CA SER A 66 -8.66 5.11 -3.13
C SER A 66 -7.51 4.93 -4.13
N GLY A 67 -6.56 5.87 -4.17
CA GLY A 67 -5.37 5.75 -5.03
C GLY A 67 -4.48 4.56 -4.67
N VAL A 68 -4.30 4.27 -3.38
CA VAL A 68 -3.57 3.07 -2.93
C VAL A 68 -4.27 1.78 -3.35
N VAL A 69 -5.60 1.72 -3.24
CA VAL A 69 -6.37 0.55 -3.67
C VAL A 69 -6.25 0.35 -5.18
N GLU A 70 -6.32 1.42 -5.97
CA GLU A 70 -6.09 1.39 -7.42
C GLU A 70 -4.68 0.89 -7.76
N ASP A 71 -3.66 1.35 -7.03
CA ASP A 71 -2.28 0.88 -7.20
C ASP A 71 -2.17 -0.63 -6.98
N ILE A 72 -2.74 -1.14 -5.89
CA ILE A 72 -2.72 -2.58 -5.58
C ILE A 72 -3.37 -3.37 -6.72
N ILE A 73 -4.57 -2.98 -7.16
CA ILE A 73 -5.29 -3.64 -8.25
C ILE A 73 -4.50 -3.58 -9.56
N THR A 74 -3.90 -2.43 -9.86
CA THR A 74 -3.06 -2.25 -11.06
C THR A 74 -1.83 -3.15 -11.03
N ALA A 75 -1.21 -3.32 -9.85
CA ALA A 75 -0.09 -4.23 -9.68
C ALA A 75 -0.47 -5.69 -9.98
N GLU A 76 -1.70 -6.09 -9.66
CA GLU A 76 -2.23 -7.40 -9.99
C GLU A 76 -2.48 -7.57 -11.50
N PHE A 77 -3.07 -6.58 -12.16
CA PHE A 77 -3.23 -6.63 -13.63
C PHE A 77 -1.89 -6.67 -14.36
N MET A 78 -0.85 -6.00 -13.83
CA MET A 78 0.50 -6.05 -14.39
C MET A 78 1.07 -7.48 -14.41
N GLN A 79 0.58 -8.40 -13.59
CA GLN A 79 1.01 -9.81 -13.58
C GLN A 79 0.51 -10.61 -14.79
N LEU A 80 -0.58 -10.16 -15.43
CA LEU A 80 -1.23 -10.89 -16.54
C LEU A 80 -0.53 -10.69 -17.90
N GLY A 81 0.50 -9.84 -17.96
CA GLY A 81 1.25 -9.57 -19.19
C GLY A 81 2.69 -10.09 -19.15
N THR A 82 3.08 -10.89 -20.13
CA THR A 82 4.49 -11.29 -20.37
C THR A 82 5.22 -10.21 -21.17
N LYS A 83 6.41 -9.79 -20.70
CA LYS A 83 7.33 -8.90 -21.45
C LYS A 83 8.62 -9.62 -21.83
N GLU A 84 9.07 -9.40 -23.06
CA GLU A 84 10.13 -10.16 -23.73
C GLU A 84 11.57 -9.68 -23.37
N ASP A 85 11.76 -8.40 -23.02
CA ASP A 85 13.09 -7.79 -22.78
C ASP A 85 13.50 -7.67 -21.29
N GLU A 86 14.80 -7.74 -21.00
CA GLU A 86 15.40 -7.76 -19.66
C GLU A 86 15.37 -6.40 -18.95
N GLN A 87 15.65 -5.30 -19.66
CA GLN A 87 15.56 -3.95 -19.07
C GLN A 87 14.10 -3.60 -18.74
N GLU A 88 13.18 -4.00 -19.61
CA GLU A 88 11.74 -3.84 -19.39
C GLU A 88 11.25 -4.70 -18.22
N ARG A 89 11.79 -5.92 -18.02
CA ARG A 89 11.49 -6.76 -16.85
C ARG A 89 11.90 -6.08 -15.54
N PHE A 90 13.08 -5.46 -15.45
CA PHE A 90 13.52 -4.80 -14.23
C PHE A 90 12.66 -3.58 -13.89
N LYS A 91 12.38 -2.70 -14.88
CA LYS A 91 11.47 -1.56 -14.68
C LYS A 91 10.07 -2.01 -14.29
N HIS A 92 9.57 -3.07 -14.93
CA HIS A 92 8.28 -3.66 -14.61
C HIS A 92 8.23 -4.21 -13.18
N TYR A 93 9.27 -4.94 -12.76
CA TYR A 93 9.41 -5.44 -11.39
C TYR A 93 9.40 -4.32 -10.35
N MET A 94 10.17 -3.26 -10.59
CA MET A 94 10.21 -2.09 -9.69
C MET A 94 8.83 -1.42 -9.58
N ARG A 95 8.14 -1.21 -10.71
CA ARG A 95 6.81 -0.59 -10.71
C ARG A 95 5.75 -1.47 -10.05
N LYS A 96 5.81 -2.79 -10.25
CA LYS A 96 4.93 -3.77 -9.58
C LYS A 96 5.14 -3.72 -8.07
N THR A 97 6.38 -3.84 -7.62
CA THR A 97 6.74 -3.84 -6.18
C THR A 97 6.32 -2.54 -5.51
N HIS A 98 6.48 -1.41 -6.22
CA HIS A 98 6.01 -0.12 -5.74
C HIS A 98 4.50 -0.13 -5.51
N LYS A 99 3.72 -0.43 -6.55
CA LYS A 99 2.26 -0.38 -6.51
C LYS A 99 1.64 -1.40 -5.56
N LYS A 100 2.28 -2.56 -5.37
CA LYS A 100 1.79 -3.62 -4.48
C LYS A 100 2.09 -3.36 -3.00
N THR A 101 3.15 -2.63 -2.67
CA THR A 101 3.65 -2.56 -1.28
C THR A 101 4.15 -1.18 -0.88
N ALA A 102 4.96 -0.53 -1.72
CA ALA A 102 5.54 0.76 -1.38
C ALA A 102 4.49 1.88 -1.29
N SER A 103 3.55 1.92 -2.24
CA SER A 103 2.50 2.94 -2.32
C SER A 103 1.63 2.94 -1.07
N LEU A 104 1.29 1.75 -0.55
CA LEU A 104 0.55 1.55 0.68
C LEU A 104 1.28 2.19 1.86
N ILE A 105 2.54 1.80 2.09
CA ILE A 105 3.33 2.30 3.23
C ILE A 105 3.54 3.81 3.11
N ALA A 106 3.99 4.28 1.95
CA ALA A 106 4.29 5.68 1.70
C ALA A 106 3.07 6.59 1.92
N THR A 107 1.92 6.20 1.38
CA THR A 107 0.68 7.00 1.47
C THR A 107 0.19 7.07 2.90
N TYR A 108 0.20 5.96 3.65
CA TYR A 108 -0.26 5.99 5.04
C TYR A 108 0.71 6.71 5.97
N CYS A 109 2.02 6.64 5.72
CA CYS A 109 2.99 7.49 6.41
C CYS A 109 2.75 8.99 6.09
N LYS A 110 2.46 9.32 4.83
CA LYS A 110 2.12 10.69 4.42
C LYS A 110 0.84 11.19 5.10
N CYS A 111 -0.24 10.40 5.12
CA CYS A 111 -1.46 10.76 5.83
C CYS A 111 -1.19 11.03 7.31
N PHE A 112 -0.41 10.17 7.97
CA PHE A 112 -0.06 10.36 9.37
C PHE A 112 0.74 11.64 9.61
N ILE A 113 1.72 11.94 8.75
CA ILE A 113 2.50 13.18 8.83
C ILE A 113 1.61 14.40 8.58
N ASP A 114 0.79 14.41 7.53
CA ASP A 114 -0.14 15.51 7.22
C ASP A 114 -1.10 15.74 8.40
N ASP A 115 -1.76 14.70 8.91
CA ASP A 115 -2.73 14.81 10.02
C ASP A 115 -2.07 15.27 11.33
N VAL A 116 -0.84 14.81 11.62
CA VAL A 116 -0.07 15.23 12.82
C VAL A 116 0.44 16.66 12.66
N LEU A 117 0.91 17.05 11.47
CA LEU A 117 1.34 18.42 11.19
C LEU A 117 0.16 19.38 11.28
N ASP A 118 -1.02 19.01 10.78
CA ASP A 118 -2.24 19.82 10.90
C ASP A 118 -2.68 20.00 12.37
N PHE A 119 -2.36 19.05 13.26
CA PHE A 119 -2.70 19.13 14.69
C PHE A 119 -1.65 19.89 15.53
N ILE A 120 -0.36 19.78 15.18
CA ILE A 120 0.74 20.40 15.94
C ILE A 120 1.05 21.81 15.44
N VAL A 121 0.84 22.09 14.16
CA VAL A 121 1.11 23.39 13.54
C VAL A 121 -0.18 24.20 13.49
N GLY A 122 -0.45 24.94 14.58
CA GLY A 122 -1.25 26.16 14.47
C GLY A 122 -0.64 27.06 13.38
N GLN A 123 -1.48 27.79 12.64
CA GLN A 123 -1.22 28.48 11.35
C GLN A 123 0.03 29.39 11.22
N GLU A 124 0.96 29.46 12.18
CA GLU A 124 2.12 30.36 12.18
C GLU A 124 3.51 29.71 12.02
N ALA A 125 3.66 28.39 11.91
CA ALA A 125 5.00 27.78 11.98
C ALA A 125 5.44 26.97 10.73
N MET A 126 5.26 27.52 9.52
CA MET A 126 5.99 27.05 8.32
C MET A 126 7.44 27.60 8.33
N GLY A 127 8.25 27.15 9.29
CA GLY A 127 9.54 27.77 9.58
C GLY A 127 10.80 26.98 9.21
N LYS A 128 10.77 25.67 8.94
CA LYS A 128 11.99 24.88 8.69
C LYS A 128 11.80 23.71 7.71
N PRO A 129 12.85 23.31 6.96
CA PRO A 129 12.73 22.37 5.83
C PRO A 129 12.55 20.92 6.30
N THR A 130 11.66 20.21 5.61
CA THR A 130 11.03 18.91 5.91
C THR A 130 11.94 17.67 5.75
N ASP A 131 13.26 17.78 5.94
CA ASP A 131 14.22 16.78 5.41
C ASP A 131 15.24 16.25 6.45
N SER A 132 14.84 16.12 7.72
CA SER A 132 15.72 15.54 8.77
C SER A 132 15.71 14.01 8.79
N ASP A 133 14.58 13.38 8.46
CA ASP A 133 14.40 11.94 8.71
C ASP A 133 15.01 11.07 7.60
N LEU A 134 15.13 11.60 6.38
CA LEU A 134 15.88 10.96 5.29
C LEU A 134 17.39 10.84 5.58
N LYS A 135 17.94 11.73 6.42
CA LYS A 135 19.38 11.77 6.74
C LYS A 135 19.82 10.65 7.69
N LEU A 136 18.88 9.95 8.32
CA LEU A 136 19.16 8.85 9.26
C LEU A 136 19.32 7.48 8.58
N GLY A 137 19.18 7.39 7.25
CA GLY A 137 19.60 6.20 6.48
C GLY A 137 18.76 4.94 6.69
N LEU A 138 17.57 5.04 7.29
CA LEU A 138 16.68 3.90 7.59
C LEU A 138 15.72 3.54 6.44
N ALA A 139 15.86 4.15 5.27
CA ALA A 139 14.93 3.99 4.15
C ALA A 139 15.25 2.73 3.32
N ASN A 140 14.30 1.80 3.27
CA ASN A 140 14.33 0.68 2.33
C ASN A 140 13.94 1.14 0.91
N GLY A 141 14.17 0.32 -0.12
CA GLY A 141 13.87 0.67 -1.53
C GLY A 141 12.49 1.29 -1.77
N PRO A 142 11.41 0.75 -1.16
CA PRO A 142 10.08 1.36 -1.14
C PRO A 142 10.03 2.81 -0.62
N VAL A 143 10.68 3.10 0.51
CA VAL A 143 10.71 4.45 1.14
C VAL A 143 11.55 5.43 0.32
N LEU A 144 12.70 4.99 -0.21
CA LEU A 144 13.56 5.82 -1.04
C LEU A 144 12.84 6.25 -2.33
N TYR A 145 12.11 5.33 -2.96
CA TYR A 145 11.39 5.64 -4.20
C TYR A 145 10.15 6.52 -3.96
N ALA A 146 9.44 6.32 -2.84
CA ALA A 146 8.35 7.19 -2.43
C ALA A 146 8.82 8.63 -2.17
N ALA A 147 10.01 8.81 -1.57
CA ALA A 147 10.62 10.12 -1.38
C ALA A 147 10.96 10.82 -2.72
N MET A 148 11.29 10.06 -3.77
CA MET A 148 11.57 10.63 -5.10
C MET A 148 10.34 11.22 -5.79
N GLU A 149 9.11 10.82 -5.43
CA GLU A 149 7.88 11.40 -5.99
C GLU A 149 7.38 12.63 -5.24
N VAL A 150 7.71 12.79 -3.96
CA VAL A 150 7.38 14.01 -3.20
C VAL A 150 8.09 15.25 -3.78
N GLY A 151 9.23 15.06 -4.47
CA GLY A 151 9.95 16.11 -5.19
C GLY A 151 9.45 16.40 -6.62
N ARG A 152 8.31 15.84 -7.04
CA ARG A 152 7.76 16.00 -8.41
C ARG A 152 6.45 16.81 -8.49
N GLN A 153 6.20 17.69 -7.53
CA GLN A 153 5.22 18.77 -7.68
C GLN A 153 5.91 20.05 -8.16
#